data_AF-A0AA43JAK9-F1
#
_entry.id   AF-A0AA43JAK9-F1
#
_cell.length_a   1.000
_cell.length_b   1.000
_cell.length_c   1.000
_cell.angle_alpha   90.00
_cell.angle_beta   90.00
_cell.angle_gamma   90.00
#
_symmetry.space_group_name_H-M   'P 1'
#
loop_
_entity.id
_entity.type
_entity.pdbx_description
1 polymer ?
#
loop_
_entity_poly.entity_id
_entity_poly.type
_entity_poly.pdbx_seq_one_letter_code
_entity_poly.pdbx_strand_id
1 'polypeptide(L)'
;MRDAFHLVLSMPTRTDPLSVQRATRDFATREFAGFQYAMVLHTFETDPDPNPSPHPHVHLTVKAAGLDGVRLNPRKADLQRWREGFAEALREHGIEATTTSRIHRTTQERWTVRHLHAPSKIGEALERLKRTTRRHGRAQEVMRNYEQVMRALARSDRGEDRQLAADLVRYLSERSREIPKTRSSERDRSS
;
A
#
# COMPACT_ATOMS: atom_id res chain seq x y z
N MET A 1 -14.93 -8.35 11.88
CA MET A 1 -15.97 -7.89 10.93
C MET A 1 -15.42 -6.65 10.22
N ARG A 2 -15.64 -6.44 8.92
CA ARG A 2 -15.18 -5.22 8.23
C ARG A 2 -16.20 -4.11 8.42
N ASP A 3 -15.77 -2.92 8.85
CA ASP A 3 -16.66 -1.78 9.06
C ASP A 3 -16.89 -0.96 7.77
N ALA A 4 -15.95 -1.03 6.83
CA ALA A 4 -16.02 -0.35 5.54
C ALA A 4 -15.31 -1.14 4.43
N PHE A 5 -15.67 -0.84 3.19
CA PHE A 5 -15.01 -1.28 1.97
C PHE A 5 -14.32 -0.09 1.32
N HIS A 6 -13.11 -0.32 0.82
CA HIS A 6 -12.31 0.71 0.18
C HIS A 6 -12.04 0.34 -1.28
N LEU A 7 -12.49 1.20 -2.18
CA LEU A 7 -12.30 1.08 -3.62
C LEU A 7 -11.36 2.20 -4.07
N VAL A 8 -10.43 1.86 -4.97
CA VAL A 8 -9.58 2.82 -5.66
C VAL A 8 -9.90 2.76 -7.14
N LEU A 9 -10.38 3.89 -7.67
CA LEU A 9 -10.81 4.05 -9.05
C LEU A 9 -9.82 4.98 -9.73
N SER A 10 -8.99 4.45 -10.64
CA SER A 10 -7.91 5.20 -11.27
C SER A 10 -8.03 5.22 -12.79
N MET A 11 -7.43 6.23 -13.40
CA MET A 11 -7.36 6.38 -14.85
C MET A 11 -5.94 6.68 -15.33
N PRO A 12 -5.61 6.40 -16.62
CA PRO A 12 -4.32 6.74 -17.19
C PRO A 12 -3.95 8.21 -17.02
N THR A 13 -2.65 8.48 -17.06
CA THR A 13 -2.12 9.85 -17.12
C THR A 13 -2.77 10.59 -18.29
N ARG A 14 -3.02 11.90 -18.12
CA ARG A 14 -3.73 12.79 -19.07
C ARG A 14 -5.26 12.67 -19.12
N THR A 15 -5.87 11.83 -18.29
CA THR A 15 -7.33 11.88 -18.08
C THR A 15 -7.68 13.08 -17.20
N ASP A 16 -8.72 13.84 -17.53
CA ASP A 16 -9.19 14.96 -16.69
C ASP A 16 -9.59 14.46 -15.29
N PRO A 17 -8.89 14.87 -14.21
CA PRO A 17 -9.16 14.37 -12.86
C PRO A 17 -10.56 14.70 -12.35
N LEU A 18 -11.12 15.85 -12.76
CA LEU A 18 -12.45 16.27 -12.33
C LEU A 18 -13.54 15.39 -12.96
N SER A 19 -13.39 15.03 -14.23
CA SER A 19 -14.26 14.07 -14.91
C SER A 19 -14.18 12.68 -14.28
N VAL A 20 -13.00 12.24 -13.84
CA VAL A 20 -12.86 10.99 -13.06
C VAL A 20 -13.61 11.06 -11.72
N GLN A 21 -13.53 12.20 -11.02
CA GLN A 21 -14.25 12.41 -9.77
C GLN A 21 -15.77 12.41 -9.97
N ARG A 22 -16.26 13.07 -11.03
CA ARG A 22 -17.69 13.11 -11.37
C ARG A 22 -18.20 11.72 -11.78
N ALA A 23 -17.49 11.01 -12.64
CA ALA A 23 -17.81 9.63 -13.00
C ALA A 23 -17.82 8.70 -11.77
N THR A 24 -16.87 8.87 -10.85
CA THR A 24 -16.84 8.12 -9.59
C THR A 24 -18.06 8.42 -8.71
N ARG A 25 -18.48 9.69 -8.64
CA ARG A 25 -19.68 10.10 -7.91
C ARG A 25 -20.92 9.42 -8.45
N ASP A 26 -21.11 9.46 -9.77
CA ASP A 26 -22.31 8.91 -10.42
C ASP A 26 -22.34 7.38 -10.29
N PHE A 27 -21.19 6.73 -10.47
CA PHE A 27 -21.03 5.30 -10.17
C PHE A 27 -21.43 4.99 -8.72
N ALA A 28 -20.91 5.73 -7.74
CA ALA A 28 -21.21 5.49 -6.33
C ALA A 28 -22.67 5.76 -5.98
N THR A 29 -23.29 6.78 -6.57
CA THR A 29 -24.72 7.07 -6.38
C THR A 29 -25.61 5.95 -6.90
N ARG A 30 -25.25 5.31 -8.03
CA ARG A 30 -26.01 4.17 -8.59
C ARG A 30 -25.78 2.88 -7.80
N GLU A 31 -24.52 2.53 -7.54
CA GLU A 31 -24.17 1.23 -6.95
C GLU A 31 -24.41 1.21 -5.43
N PHE A 32 -24.24 2.35 -4.75
CA PHE A 32 -24.25 2.44 -3.29
C PHE A 32 -25.38 3.35 -2.76
N ALA A 33 -26.50 3.50 -3.50
CA ALA A 33 -27.63 4.35 -3.10
C ALA A 33 -28.16 4.08 -1.68
N GLY A 34 -28.08 2.83 -1.21
CA GLY A 34 -28.49 2.41 0.14
C GLY A 34 -27.39 2.47 1.21
N PHE A 35 -26.21 3.00 0.89
CA PHE A 35 -25.05 3.00 1.78
C PHE A 35 -24.47 4.40 1.97
N GLN A 36 -23.86 4.62 3.13
CA GLN A 36 -23.07 5.83 3.36
C GLN A 36 -21.67 5.64 2.75
N TYR A 37 -21.20 6.64 2.01
CA TYR A 37 -19.85 6.64 1.45
C TYR A 37 -19.21 8.02 1.50
N ALA A 38 -17.87 8.04 1.47
CA ALA A 38 -17.06 9.24 1.32
C ALA A 38 -16.03 9.00 0.21
N MET A 39 -15.68 10.06 -0.53
CA MET A 39 -14.71 9.98 -1.62
C MET A 39 -13.73 11.14 -1.62
N VAL A 40 -12.50 10.87 -2.02
CA VAL A 40 -11.43 11.87 -2.16
C VAL A 40 -10.71 11.63 -3.49
N LEU A 41 -10.53 12.70 -4.27
CA LEU A 41 -9.72 12.68 -5.48
C LEU A 41 -8.26 12.98 -5.10
N HIS A 42 -7.34 12.16 -5.61
CA HIS A 42 -5.91 12.44 -5.60
C HIS A 42 -5.38 12.56 -7.04
N THR A 43 -4.65 13.63 -7.27
CA THR A 43 -3.75 13.85 -8.40
C THR A 43 -2.30 13.77 -7.91
N PHE A 44 -1.33 13.78 -8.83
CA PHE A 44 0.10 13.81 -8.51
C PHE A 44 0.48 14.90 -7.49
N GLU A 45 -0.17 16.06 -7.52
CA GLU A 45 0.13 17.20 -6.65
C GLU A 45 -0.52 17.11 -5.27
N THR A 46 -1.64 16.39 -5.17
CA THR A 46 -2.48 16.34 -3.95
C THR A 46 -2.38 15.01 -3.19
N ASP A 47 -1.70 14.03 -3.78
CA ASP A 47 -1.50 12.71 -3.18
C ASP A 47 -0.47 12.85 -2.04
N PRO A 48 -0.82 12.43 -0.80
CA PRO A 48 0.07 12.54 0.36
C PRO A 48 1.20 11.50 0.36
N ASP A 49 1.22 10.54 -0.57
CA ASP A 49 2.29 9.55 -0.67
C ASP A 49 3.65 10.23 -0.97
N PRO A 50 4.76 9.85 -0.31
CA PRO A 50 6.09 10.40 -0.60
C PRO A 50 6.57 10.14 -2.04
N ASN A 51 5.95 9.20 -2.75
CA ASN A 51 6.14 8.96 -4.18
C ASN A 51 4.76 8.90 -4.88
N PRO A 52 4.15 10.06 -5.16
CA PRO A 52 2.77 10.15 -5.61
C PRO A 52 2.56 9.50 -6.97
N SER A 53 1.38 8.90 -7.16
CA SER A 53 1.02 8.29 -8.44
C SER A 53 0.79 9.38 -9.50
N PRO A 54 1.33 9.24 -10.73
CA PRO A 54 1.03 10.16 -11.82
C PRO A 54 -0.42 9.99 -12.34
N HIS A 55 -1.09 8.90 -11.96
CA HIS A 55 -2.46 8.59 -12.36
C HIS A 55 -3.48 9.26 -11.43
N PRO A 56 -4.43 10.06 -11.95
CA PRO A 56 -5.54 10.55 -11.14
C PRO A 56 -6.37 9.36 -10.64
N HIS A 57 -6.69 9.36 -9.35
CA HIS A 57 -7.45 8.29 -8.73
C HIS A 57 -8.34 8.79 -7.61
N VAL A 58 -9.47 8.13 -7.42
CA VAL A 58 -10.44 8.43 -6.38
C VAL A 58 -10.44 7.29 -5.36
N HIS A 59 -10.22 7.65 -4.11
CA HIS A 59 -10.45 6.78 -2.97
C HIS A 59 -11.92 6.87 -2.59
N LEU A 60 -12.65 5.75 -2.70
CA LEU A 60 -14.05 5.64 -2.31
C LEU A 60 -14.16 4.67 -1.13
N THR A 61 -14.60 5.17 0.02
CA THR A 61 -14.82 4.39 1.23
C THR A 61 -16.32 4.26 1.49
N VAL A 62 -16.83 3.02 1.48
CA VAL A 62 -18.25 2.70 1.65
C VAL A 62 -18.45 1.99 2.98
N LYS A 63 -19.34 2.48 3.83
CA LYS A 63 -19.71 1.83 5.09
C LYS A 63 -20.31 0.46 4.80
N ALA A 64 -19.86 -0.57 5.51
CA ALA A 64 -20.32 -1.93 5.27
C ALA A 64 -21.77 -2.17 5.73
N ALA A 65 -22.29 -1.35 6.63
CA ALA A 65 -23.70 -1.37 7.03
C ALA A 65 -24.51 -0.40 6.16
N GLY A 66 -25.54 -0.93 5.49
CA GLY A 66 -26.52 -0.16 4.75
C GLY A 66 -27.50 0.56 5.66
N LEU A 67 -28.25 1.49 5.07
CA LEU A 67 -29.28 2.27 5.75
C LEU A 67 -30.50 1.41 6.14
N ASP A 68 -30.73 0.31 5.43
CA ASP A 68 -31.76 -0.71 5.66
C ASP A 68 -31.32 -1.80 6.66
N GLY A 69 -30.11 -1.69 7.22
CA GLY A 69 -29.52 -2.70 8.08
C GLY A 69 -28.90 -3.89 7.34
N VAL A 70 -29.05 -3.96 6.01
CA VAL A 70 -28.42 -4.98 5.18
C VAL A 70 -26.94 -4.61 5.00
N ARG A 71 -26.08 -5.61 5.10
CA ARG A 71 -24.64 -5.40 4.99
C ARG A 71 -24.16 -5.60 3.56
N LEU A 72 -23.26 -4.72 3.13
CA LEU A 72 -22.55 -4.89 1.88
C LEU A 72 -21.67 -6.13 1.96
N ASN A 73 -21.84 -7.06 1.02
CA ASN A 73 -21.07 -8.30 0.95
C ASN A 73 -20.58 -8.55 -0.48
N PRO A 74 -19.53 -7.82 -0.93
CA PRO A 74 -19.06 -7.87 -2.30
C PRO A 74 -18.53 -9.27 -2.64
N ARG A 75 -19.12 -9.88 -3.66
CA ARG A 75 -18.69 -11.14 -4.27
C ARG A 75 -17.98 -10.87 -5.60
N LYS A 76 -17.40 -11.92 -6.18
CA LYS A 76 -16.67 -11.83 -7.45
C LYS A 76 -17.50 -11.23 -8.59
N ALA A 77 -18.79 -11.59 -8.67
CA ALA A 77 -19.70 -11.03 -9.67
C ALA A 77 -19.89 -9.52 -9.50
N ASP A 78 -19.94 -9.03 -8.25
CA ASP A 78 -20.13 -7.62 -7.94
C ASP A 78 -18.93 -6.81 -8.43
N LEU A 79 -17.71 -7.32 -8.26
CA LEU A 79 -16.50 -6.66 -8.76
C LEU A 79 -16.49 -6.47 -10.28
N GLN A 80 -17.11 -7.39 -11.04
CA GLN A 80 -17.22 -7.24 -12.49
C GLN A 80 -18.25 -6.16 -12.82
N ARG A 81 -19.44 -6.21 -12.20
CA ARG A 81 -20.48 -5.20 -12.39
C ARG A 81 -19.98 -3.80 -12.00
N TRP A 82 -19.19 -3.68 -10.93
CA TRP A 82 -18.59 -2.41 -10.53
C TRP A 82 -17.61 -1.86 -11.57
N ARG A 83 -16.84 -2.72 -12.24
CA ARG A 83 -15.95 -2.30 -13.34
C ARG A 83 -16.73 -1.85 -14.56
N GLU A 84 -17.85 -2.50 -14.85
CA GLU A 84 -18.73 -2.17 -15.97
C GLU A 84 -19.44 -0.84 -15.70
N GLY A 85 -20.05 -0.68 -14.53
CA GLY A 85 -20.72 0.54 -14.11
C GLY A 85 -19.78 1.74 -14.00
N PHE A 86 -18.55 1.56 -13.53
CA PHE A 86 -17.56 2.64 -13.53
C PHE A 86 -17.14 3.04 -14.95
N ALA A 87 -16.93 2.08 -15.86
CA ALA A 87 -16.60 2.39 -17.24
C ALA A 87 -17.76 3.07 -17.99
N GLU A 88 -19.00 2.69 -17.67
CA GLU A 88 -20.21 3.36 -18.16
C GLU A 88 -20.27 4.81 -17.70
N ALA A 89 -20.09 5.07 -16.40
CA ALA A 89 -20.02 6.42 -15.88
C ALA A 89 -18.89 7.22 -16.54
N LEU A 90 -17.70 6.63 -16.76
CA LEU A 90 -16.61 7.32 -17.46
C LEU A 90 -17.00 7.75 -18.88
N ARG A 91 -17.70 6.89 -19.64
CA ARG A 91 -18.15 7.22 -21.00
C ARG A 91 -19.17 8.35 -21.02
N GLU A 92 -20.08 8.40 -20.05
CA GLU A 92 -21.03 9.51 -19.90
C GLU A 92 -20.34 10.85 -19.62
N HIS A 93 -19.16 10.81 -18.97
CA HIS A 93 -18.30 11.98 -18.74
C HIS A 93 -17.26 12.20 -19.85
N GLY A 94 -17.44 11.59 -21.02
CA GLY A 94 -16.59 11.80 -22.20
C GLY A 94 -15.21 11.13 -22.13
N ILE A 95 -14.99 10.23 -21.17
CA ILE A 95 -13.75 9.46 -21.05
C ILE A 95 -13.97 8.09 -21.72
N GLU A 96 -13.22 7.83 -22.80
CA GLU A 96 -13.26 6.52 -23.45
C GLU A 96 -12.70 5.43 -22.51
N ALA A 97 -13.59 4.58 -22.01
CA ALA A 97 -13.25 3.48 -21.13
C ALA A 97 -13.89 2.17 -21.61
N THR A 98 -13.04 1.15 -21.82
CA THR A 98 -13.48 -0.20 -22.19
C THR A 98 -13.29 -1.17 -21.03
N THR A 99 -14.35 -1.89 -20.65
CA THR A 99 -14.27 -2.92 -19.61
C THR A 99 -13.74 -4.23 -20.18
N THR A 100 -12.43 -4.41 -20.24
CA THR A 100 -11.87 -5.72 -20.61
C THR A 100 -11.98 -6.69 -19.44
N SER A 101 -12.93 -7.64 -19.50
CA SER A 101 -12.90 -8.83 -18.65
C SER A 101 -11.56 -9.57 -18.86
N ARG A 102 -10.99 -10.09 -17.77
CA ARG A 102 -9.68 -10.79 -17.78
C ARG A 102 -9.61 -11.94 -18.79
N ILE A 103 -10.75 -12.49 -19.21
CA ILE A 103 -10.85 -13.61 -20.16
C ILE A 103 -10.56 -13.17 -21.61
N HIS A 104 -10.81 -11.91 -22.00
CA HIS A 104 -10.65 -11.45 -23.40
C HIS A 104 -9.28 -10.84 -23.72
N ARG A 105 -8.35 -10.77 -22.76
CA ARG A 105 -7.05 -10.07 -22.90
C ARG A 105 -5.88 -11.03 -23.13
N THR A 106 -6.02 -11.95 -24.08
CA THR A 106 -4.93 -12.87 -24.45
C THR A 106 -3.99 -12.29 -25.51
N THR A 107 -4.30 -11.17 -26.19
CA THR A 107 -3.51 -10.81 -27.39
C THR A 107 -2.90 -9.41 -27.42
N GLN A 108 -3.21 -8.45 -26.54
CA GLN A 108 -2.49 -7.17 -26.50
C GLN A 108 -2.18 -6.68 -25.07
N GLU A 109 -0.89 -6.46 -24.85
CA GLU A 109 -0.18 -5.78 -23.76
C GLU A 109 -0.70 -5.97 -22.31
N ARG A 110 0.06 -6.77 -21.56
CA ARG A 110 -0.16 -7.13 -20.16
C ARG A 110 -0.04 -5.92 -19.21
N TRP A 111 -1.16 -5.29 -18.87
CA TRP A 111 -1.32 -4.64 -17.56
C TRP A 111 -1.88 -5.66 -16.56
N THR A 112 -0.99 -6.28 -15.79
CA THR A 112 -1.33 -7.36 -14.86
C THR A 112 -2.19 -6.85 -13.70
N VAL A 113 -3.47 -7.21 -13.65
CA VAL A 113 -4.15 -7.42 -12.37
C VAL A 113 -3.52 -8.68 -11.78
N ARG A 114 -2.48 -8.52 -10.95
CA ARG A 114 -1.98 -9.64 -10.13
C ARG A 114 -3.04 -9.98 -9.09
N HIS A 115 -3.87 -10.97 -9.39
CA HIS A 115 -4.23 -11.90 -8.33
C HIS A 115 -2.95 -12.69 -8.05
N LEU A 116 -2.46 -12.56 -6.82
CA LEU A 116 -1.37 -13.36 -6.28
C LEU A 116 -1.76 -14.84 -6.38
N HIS A 117 -1.33 -15.52 -7.44
CA HIS A 117 -1.10 -16.95 -7.41
C HIS A 117 0.40 -17.18 -7.25
N ALA A 118 0.71 -18.02 -6.25
CA ALA A 118 1.99 -18.59 -5.82
C ALA A 118 3.27 -17.87 -6.28
N PRO A 119 4.09 -17.31 -5.37
CA PRO A 119 5.36 -16.71 -5.75
C PRO A 119 6.28 -17.78 -6.35
N SER A 120 6.71 -17.57 -7.60
CA SER A 120 7.87 -18.27 -8.17
C SER A 120 9.08 -18.12 -7.25
N LYS A 121 9.92 -19.16 -7.10
CA LYS A 121 11.10 -19.20 -6.19
C LYS A 121 12.00 -17.95 -6.27
N ILE A 122 12.09 -17.32 -7.45
CA ILE A 122 12.84 -16.08 -7.69
C ILE A 122 12.14 -14.86 -7.08
N GLY A 123 10.82 -14.77 -7.21
CA GLY A 123 10.01 -13.70 -6.60
C GLY A 123 9.97 -13.78 -5.09
N GLU A 124 10.00 -15.00 -4.53
CA GLU A 124 10.09 -15.22 -3.09
C GLU A 124 11.45 -14.80 -2.52
N ALA A 125 12.55 -15.11 -3.23
CA ALA A 125 13.90 -14.66 -2.87
C ALA A 125 14.04 -13.12 -2.94
N LEU A 126 13.46 -12.48 -3.96
CA LEU A 126 13.49 -11.03 -4.13
C LEU A 126 12.68 -10.31 -3.04
N GLU A 127 11.51 -10.83 -2.68
CA GLU A 127 10.72 -10.27 -1.56
C GLU A 127 11.35 -10.56 -0.20
N ARG A 128 12.03 -11.70 -0.03
CA ARG A 128 12.85 -11.96 1.15
C ARG A 128 14.00 -10.96 1.25
N LEU A 129 14.68 -10.66 0.15
CA LEU A 129 15.74 -9.65 0.11
C LEU A 129 15.19 -8.27 0.45
N LYS A 130 14.09 -7.82 -0.17
CA LYS A 130 13.46 -6.53 0.13
C LYS A 130 12.98 -6.41 1.58
N ARG A 131 12.39 -7.47 2.15
CA ARG A 131 12.04 -7.52 3.58
C ARG A 131 13.27 -7.42 4.47
N THR A 132 14.35 -8.09 4.09
CA THR A 132 15.63 -8.05 4.82
C THR A 132 16.25 -6.66 4.73
N THR A 133 16.31 -6.04 3.55
CA THR A 133 16.83 -4.69 3.32
C THR A 133 15.98 -3.62 4.02
N ARG A 134 14.64 -3.71 3.99
CA ARG A 134 13.75 -2.82 4.75
C ARG A 134 13.89 -3.01 6.26
N ARG A 135 14.04 -4.25 6.73
CA ARG A 135 14.35 -4.52 8.16
C ARG A 135 15.71 -3.95 8.56
N HIS A 136 16.74 -4.07 7.71
CA HIS A 136 18.05 -3.50 7.98
C HIS A 136 18.04 -1.98 7.94
N GLY A 137 17.33 -1.35 7.00
CA GLY A 137 17.16 0.10 6.94
C GLY A 137 16.43 0.63 8.18
N ARG A 138 15.32 -0.03 8.59
CA ARG A 138 14.58 0.34 9.80
C ARG A 138 15.38 0.08 11.08
N ALA A 139 16.18 -0.98 11.13
CA ALA A 139 17.08 -1.24 12.25
C ALA A 139 18.20 -0.20 12.31
N GLN A 140 18.82 0.18 11.19
CA GLN A 140 19.83 1.24 11.12
C GLN A 140 19.25 2.60 11.52
N GLU A 141 18.03 2.91 11.09
CA GLU A 141 17.31 4.14 11.46
C GLU A 141 16.98 4.18 12.95
N VAL A 142 16.45 3.08 13.50
CA VAL A 142 16.20 2.95 14.94
C VAL A 142 17.51 3.07 15.73
N MET A 143 18.60 2.44 15.29
CA MET A 143 19.90 2.54 15.95
C MET A 143 20.49 3.96 15.88
N ARG A 144 20.31 4.69 14.78
CA ARG A 144 20.69 6.11 14.67
C ARG A 144 19.90 6.99 15.64
N ASN A 145 18.61 6.74 15.80
CA ASN A 145 17.78 7.47 16.76
C ASN A 145 18.20 7.18 18.20
N TYR A 146 18.49 5.92 18.52
CA TYR A 146 19.07 5.57 19.83
C TYR A 146 20.42 6.27 20.05
N GLU A 147 21.31 6.29 19.06
CA GLU A 147 22.60 6.98 19.20
C GLU A 147 22.44 8.48 19.51
N GLN A 148 21.48 9.16 18.88
CA GLN A 148 21.19 10.57 19.15
C GLN A 148 20.68 10.80 20.57
N VAL A 149 19.71 9.99 21.03
CA VAL A 149 19.17 10.06 22.39
C VAL A 149 20.27 9.78 23.42
N MET A 150 21.12 8.80 23.17
CA MET A 150 22.21 8.41 24.05
C MET A 150 23.29 9.49 24.17
N ARG A 151 23.63 10.15 23.05
CA ARG A 151 24.55 11.31 23.05
C ARG A 151 23.97 12.50 23.79
N ALA A 152 22.65 12.73 23.70
CA ALA A 152 21.97 13.79 24.43
C ALA A 152 21.98 13.53 25.94
N LEU A 153 21.64 12.30 26.37
CA LEU A 153 21.65 11.90 27.78
C LEU A 153 23.06 11.94 28.39
N ALA A 154 24.09 11.51 27.66
CA ALA A 154 25.47 11.54 28.12
C ALA A 154 26.04 12.97 28.31
N ARG A 155 25.44 13.97 27.66
CA ARG A 155 25.83 15.39 27.77
C ARG A 155 24.92 16.19 28.70
N SER A 156 23.92 15.56 29.32
CA SER A 156 23.01 16.23 30.26
C SER A 156 23.74 16.61 31.55
N ASP A 157 23.38 17.77 32.10
CA ASP A 157 23.91 18.28 33.37
C ASP A 157 23.43 17.46 34.57
N ARG A 158 22.36 16.67 34.40
CA ARG A 158 21.82 15.76 35.42
C ARG A 158 22.65 14.47 35.47
N GLY A 159 23.14 14.12 36.65
CA GLY A 159 23.91 12.88 36.86
C GLY A 159 23.12 11.60 36.55
N GLU A 160 21.81 11.62 36.79
CA GLU A 160 20.88 10.51 36.51
C GLU A 160 20.81 10.16 35.01
N ASP A 161 20.77 11.18 34.15
CA ASP A 161 20.70 11.02 32.70
C ASP A 161 22.00 10.42 32.15
N ARG A 162 23.14 10.85 32.69
CA ARG A 162 24.46 10.31 32.34
C ARG A 162 24.61 8.85 32.77
N GLN A 163 24.07 8.48 33.92
CA GLN A 163 24.04 7.10 34.39
C GLN A 163 23.13 6.22 33.50
N LEU A 164 21.95 6.72 33.15
CA LEU A 164 21.02 6.04 32.24
C LEU A 164 21.65 5.81 30.85
N ALA A 165 22.43 6.76 30.34
CA ALA A 165 23.20 6.59 29.12
C ALA A 165 24.25 5.47 29.25
N ALA A 166 24.98 5.39 30.36
CA ALA A 166 25.96 4.31 30.56
C ALA A 166 25.28 2.92 30.59
N ASP A 167 24.11 2.82 31.24
CA ASP A 167 23.36 1.57 31.37
C ASP A 167 22.77 1.09 30.04
N LEU A 168 22.25 2.02 29.22
CA LEU A 168 21.73 1.70 27.90
C LEU A 168 22.84 1.26 26.92
N VAL A 169 24.06 1.82 27.00
CA VAL A 169 25.22 1.35 26.20
C VAL A 169 25.56 -0.09 26.56
N ARG A 170 25.60 -0.41 27.86
CA ARG A 170 25.89 -1.76 28.35
C ARG A 170 24.83 -2.76 27.88
N TYR A 171 23.55 -2.43 28.07
CA TYR A 171 22.41 -3.26 27.65
C TYR A 171 22.41 -3.56 26.14
N LEU A 172 22.67 -2.55 25.31
CA LEU A 172 22.74 -2.73 23.85
C LEU A 172 23.99 -3.51 23.41
N SER A 173 25.11 -3.34 24.11
CA SER A 173 26.36 -4.07 23.82
C SER A 173 26.24 -5.56 24.14
N GLU A 174 25.61 -5.91 25.28
CA GLU A 174 25.31 -7.29 25.68
C GLU A 174 24.39 -7.97 24.67
N ARG A 175 23.31 -7.29 24.28
CA ARG A 175 22.31 -7.82 23.35
C ARG A 175 22.81 -7.96 21.91
N SER A 176 23.85 -7.22 21.52
CA SER A 176 24.51 -7.37 20.21
C SER A 176 25.36 -8.65 20.10
N ARG A 177 25.81 -9.21 21.22
CA ARG A 177 26.64 -10.43 21.28
C ARG A 177 25.83 -11.72 21.09
N GLU A 178 24.50 -11.67 21.22
CA GLU A 178 23.60 -12.82 21.14
C GLU A 178 23.04 -13.10 19.73
N ILE A 179 23.38 -12.29 18.71
CA ILE A 179 22.89 -12.49 17.33
C ILE A 179 23.84 -13.45 16.57
N PRO A 180 23.39 -14.65 16.12
CA PRO A 180 24.26 -15.58 15.41
C PRO A 180 24.66 -15.03 14.03
N LYS A 181 25.97 -14.94 13.76
CA LYS A 181 26.51 -14.63 12.43
C LYS A 181 26.23 -15.80 11.48
N THR A 182 25.30 -15.65 10.54
CA THR A 182 25.13 -16.63 9.46
C THR A 182 26.33 -16.57 8.51
N ARG A 183 27.07 -17.68 8.48
CA ARG A 183 28.27 -17.96 7.66
C ARG A 183 27.99 -17.75 6.16
N SER A 184 28.89 -17.05 5.49
CA SER A 184 29.05 -17.02 4.04
C SER A 184 29.40 -18.42 3.52
N SER A 185 28.60 -18.98 2.62
CA SER A 185 28.95 -20.24 1.94
C SER A 185 29.80 -19.96 0.70
N GLU A 186 31.05 -20.42 0.78
CA GLU A 186 31.94 -20.75 -0.32
C GLU A 186 31.20 -21.44 -1.48
N ARG A 187 31.57 -21.05 -2.69
CA ARG A 187 31.11 -21.69 -3.92
C ARG A 187 32.25 -22.58 -4.39
N ASP A 188 32.17 -23.87 -4.06
CA ASP A 188 33.07 -24.88 -4.59
C ASP A 188 32.90 -24.95 -6.11
N ARG A 189 34.04 -24.74 -6.79
CA ARG A 189 34.31 -25.24 -8.13
C ARG A 189 34.66 -26.71 -7.99
N SER A 190 34.09 -27.57 -8.83
CA SER A 190 34.86 -28.50 -9.67
C SER A 190 33.93 -29.25 -10.61
N SER A 191 34.39 -29.29 -11.86
CA SER A 191 34.04 -30.27 -12.90
C SER A 191 34.44 -31.68 -12.50
#